data_AF-A0A2E2B8M4-F1
#
_entry.id   AF-A0A2E2B8M4-F1
#
_cell.length_a   1.000
_cell.length_b   1.000
_cell.length_c   1.000
_cell.angle_alpha   90.00
_cell.angle_beta   90.00
_cell.angle_gamma   90.00
#
_symmetry.space_group_name_H-M   'P 1'
#
loop_
_entity.id
_entity.type
_entity.pdbx_description
1 polymer ?
#
loop_
_entity_poly.entity_id
_entity_poly.type
_entity_poly.pdbx_seq_one_letter_code
_entity_poly.pdbx_strand_id
1 'polypeptide(L)'
;MPITTLKYHLTKPADFIEEDSVCFKTDEASFSLAKGLLTVELVKPAQTLEEARALIDPIIRSWEFESEIVGEGKRVSFEHGIPDKELQAQSSNLDDSTDETVLVILSRYPPPPSIRVTQTMETMWERLFRAHIEIGESIQNAAYFCLTVLEQKYGNRSLAAKNLNIDAKILSKIGELCSTKGDLCSARKASATSVPLTRREGSWIYFVMRHLILNLGYYEAGNTTPYLSMSDLPQLTS
;
A
#
# COMPACT_ATOMS: atom_id res chain seq x y z
N MET A 1 29.00 -15.94 14.95
CA MET A 1 28.67 -16.87 13.84
C MET A 1 27.97 -16.04 12.77
N PRO A 2 28.27 -16.23 11.48
CA PRO A 2 27.62 -15.48 10.43
C PRO A 2 26.13 -15.84 10.37
N ILE A 3 25.29 -14.86 10.08
CA ILE A 3 23.85 -15.01 9.94
C ILE A 3 23.55 -15.42 8.51
N THR A 4 22.87 -16.55 8.35
CA THR A 4 22.44 -17.07 7.04
C THR A 4 20.93 -17.08 6.90
N THR A 5 20.19 -16.92 8.00
CA THR A 5 18.74 -17.07 8.01
C THR A 5 18.10 -16.03 8.94
N LEU A 6 17.03 -15.41 8.48
CA LEU A 6 16.11 -14.59 9.28
C LEU A 6 14.73 -15.24 9.32
N LYS A 7 13.99 -14.99 10.40
CA LYS A 7 12.62 -15.48 10.58
C LYS A 7 11.71 -14.33 11.00
N TYR A 8 10.52 -14.30 10.42
CA TYR A 8 9.50 -13.32 10.72
C TYR A 8 8.15 -14.02 10.89
N HIS A 9 7.36 -13.54 11.84
CA HIS A 9 5.99 -13.99 12.06
C HIS A 9 5.03 -13.06 11.33
N LEU A 10 4.08 -13.68 10.62
CA LEU A 10 2.99 -12.98 9.98
C LEU A 10 1.94 -12.64 11.04
N THR A 11 1.78 -11.35 11.33
CA THR A 11 0.64 -10.89 12.12
C THR A 11 -0.60 -10.89 11.24
N LYS A 12 -1.56 -11.73 11.60
CA LYS A 12 -2.76 -12.02 10.81
C LYS A 12 -4.01 -12.12 11.70
N PRO A 13 -5.20 -11.86 11.16
CA PRO A 13 -6.45 -11.98 11.89
C PRO A 13 -6.93 -13.45 12.00
N ALA A 14 -7.92 -13.69 12.86
CA ALA A 14 -8.33 -15.03 13.30
C ALA A 14 -8.94 -15.92 12.20
N ASP A 15 -9.52 -15.35 11.16
CA ASP A 15 -10.17 -16.04 10.03
C ASP A 15 -9.24 -16.19 8.80
N PHE A 16 -7.96 -15.88 8.95
CA PHE A 16 -6.98 -15.99 7.88
C PHE A 16 -6.79 -17.45 7.43
N ILE A 17 -7.04 -17.73 6.15
CA ILE A 17 -6.87 -19.06 5.59
C ILE A 17 -5.40 -19.27 5.25
N GLU A 18 -4.75 -20.19 5.97
CA GLU A 18 -3.43 -20.67 5.61
C GLU A 18 -3.55 -21.56 4.37
N GLU A 19 -3.19 -21.03 3.21
CA GLU A 19 -3.06 -21.78 1.96
C GLU A 19 -1.64 -22.36 1.79
N ASP A 20 -1.34 -22.85 0.58
CA ASP A 20 -0.02 -23.33 0.17
C ASP A 20 1.08 -22.31 0.44
N SER A 21 2.29 -22.82 0.71
CA SER A 21 3.45 -21.98 0.99
C SER A 21 3.79 -21.04 -0.17
N VAL A 22 4.14 -19.79 0.15
CA VAL A 22 4.63 -18.82 -0.84
C VAL A 22 6.15 -18.84 -0.83
N CYS A 23 6.78 -19.10 -1.98
CA CYS A 23 8.23 -19.12 -2.12
C CYS A 23 8.69 -18.26 -3.30
N PHE A 24 9.74 -17.47 -3.10
CA PHE A 24 10.37 -16.70 -4.18
C PHE A 24 11.84 -16.41 -3.86
N LYS A 25 12.57 -15.87 -4.84
CA LYS A 25 13.99 -15.53 -4.72
C LYS A 25 14.26 -14.15 -5.26
N THR A 26 15.19 -13.45 -4.63
CA THR A 26 15.83 -12.23 -5.12
C THR A 26 17.33 -12.47 -5.24
N ASP A 27 18.08 -11.45 -5.66
CA ASP A 27 19.54 -11.53 -5.71
C ASP A 27 20.16 -11.62 -4.31
N GLU A 28 19.44 -11.15 -3.30
CA GLU A 28 19.86 -11.09 -1.90
C GLU A 28 19.49 -12.35 -1.11
N ALA A 29 18.32 -12.94 -1.34
CA ALA A 29 17.80 -14.04 -0.51
C ALA A 29 16.73 -14.92 -1.18
N SER A 30 16.52 -16.10 -0.59
CA SER A 30 15.36 -16.96 -0.85
C SER A 30 14.35 -16.82 0.28
N PHE A 31 13.07 -16.66 -0.06
CA PHE A 31 11.96 -16.43 0.87
C PHE A 31 11.01 -17.63 0.82
N SER A 32 10.53 -18.05 2.00
CA SER A 32 9.52 -19.11 2.15
C SER A 32 8.57 -18.76 3.29
N LEU A 33 7.30 -18.50 2.95
CA LEU A 33 6.23 -18.23 3.90
C LEU A 33 5.32 -19.46 3.99
N ALA A 34 5.32 -20.10 5.17
CA ALA A 34 4.45 -21.23 5.46
C ALA A 34 4.01 -21.19 6.92
N LYS A 35 2.73 -21.51 7.17
CA LYS A 35 2.13 -21.56 8.52
C LYS A 35 2.39 -20.30 9.36
N GLY A 36 2.25 -19.13 8.73
CA GLY A 36 2.50 -17.83 9.37
C GLY A 36 3.96 -17.51 9.68
N LEU A 37 4.92 -18.34 9.25
CA LEU A 37 6.35 -18.11 9.43
C LEU A 37 7.01 -17.83 8.09
N LEU A 38 7.55 -16.62 7.93
CA LEU A 38 8.44 -16.26 6.84
C LEU A 38 9.87 -16.60 7.21
N THR A 39 10.47 -17.53 6.48
CA THR A 39 11.90 -17.86 6.56
C THR A 39 12.62 -17.23 5.38
N VAL A 40 13.70 -16.51 5.68
CA VAL A 40 14.54 -15.83 4.68
C VAL A 40 15.95 -16.40 4.76
N GLU A 41 16.42 -17.02 3.69
CA GLU A 41 17.76 -17.56 3.57
C GLU A 41 18.61 -16.63 2.72
N LEU A 42 19.64 -16.03 3.32
CA LEU A 42 20.52 -15.09 2.64
C LEU A 42 21.42 -15.81 1.64
N VAL A 43 21.54 -15.27 0.42
CA VAL A 43 22.48 -15.77 -0.59
C VAL A 43 23.93 -15.59 -0.11
N LYS A 44 24.21 -14.47 0.56
CA LYS A 44 25.51 -14.17 1.19
C LYS A 44 25.31 -14.05 2.70
N PRO A 45 26.09 -14.77 3.53
CA PRO A 45 25.99 -14.64 4.97
C PRO A 45 26.34 -13.23 5.43
N ALA A 46 25.54 -12.67 6.34
CA ALA A 46 25.80 -11.38 6.97
C ALA A 46 26.63 -11.57 8.25
N GLN A 47 27.45 -10.58 8.60
CA GLN A 47 28.25 -10.62 9.82
C GLN A 47 27.41 -10.24 11.05
N THR A 48 26.42 -9.37 10.88
CA THR A 48 25.55 -8.88 11.95
C THR A 48 24.08 -8.98 11.57
N LEU A 49 23.21 -8.95 12.57
CA LEU A 49 21.76 -8.95 12.36
C LEU A 49 21.31 -7.66 11.65
N GLU A 50 21.93 -6.54 12.00
CA GLU A 50 21.64 -5.24 11.38
C GLU A 50 21.96 -5.26 9.88
N GLU A 51 23.10 -5.83 9.49
CA GLU A 51 23.47 -5.99 8.08
C GLU A 51 22.47 -6.90 7.34
N ALA A 52 22.11 -8.03 7.94
CA ALA A 52 21.11 -8.94 7.38
C ALA A 52 19.75 -8.23 7.17
N ARG A 53 19.30 -7.45 8.17
CA ARG A 53 18.05 -6.71 8.12
C ARG A 53 18.08 -5.55 7.14
N ALA A 54 19.18 -4.84 7.02
CA ALA A 54 19.32 -3.75 6.06
C ALA A 54 19.13 -4.24 4.61
N LEU A 55 19.47 -5.51 4.32
CA LEU A 55 19.22 -6.14 3.02
C LEU A 55 17.77 -6.59 2.84
N ILE A 56 17.14 -7.13 3.89
CA ILE A 56 15.87 -7.85 3.79
C ILE A 56 14.65 -6.98 4.13
N ASP A 57 14.76 -6.10 5.14
CA ASP A 57 13.66 -5.27 5.60
C ASP A 57 13.05 -4.39 4.49
N PRO A 58 13.80 -3.84 3.51
CA PRO A 58 13.20 -3.13 2.36
C PRO A 58 12.29 -4.00 1.47
N ILE A 59 12.63 -5.28 1.30
CA ILE A 59 11.83 -6.24 0.52
C ILE A 59 10.56 -6.59 1.30
N ILE A 60 10.70 -6.88 2.59
CA ILE A 60 9.56 -7.12 3.50
C ILE A 60 8.64 -5.91 3.53
N ARG A 61 9.19 -4.71 3.65
CA ARG A 61 8.40 -3.48 3.67
C ARG A 61 7.61 -3.29 2.37
N SER A 62 8.21 -3.63 1.23
CA SER A 62 7.52 -3.62 -0.05
C SER A 62 6.39 -4.65 -0.11
N TRP A 63 6.58 -5.81 0.52
CA TRP A 63 5.56 -6.85 0.63
C TRP A 63 4.36 -6.40 1.46
N GLU A 64 4.61 -5.83 2.64
CA GLU A 64 3.56 -5.29 3.51
C GLU A 64 2.78 -4.17 2.82
N PHE A 65 3.49 -3.23 2.18
CA PHE A 65 2.89 -2.05 1.57
C PHE A 65 2.05 -2.39 0.34
N GLU A 66 2.53 -3.27 -0.55
CA GLU A 66 1.75 -3.73 -1.71
C GLU A 66 0.48 -4.45 -1.24
N SER A 67 0.62 -5.31 -0.23
CA SER A 67 -0.50 -6.03 0.38
C SER A 67 -1.52 -5.06 0.98
N GLU A 68 -1.07 -4.00 1.66
CA GLU A 68 -1.94 -2.98 2.25
C GLU A 68 -2.71 -2.21 1.18
N ILE A 69 -2.07 -1.81 0.08
CA ILE A 69 -2.75 -1.10 -1.00
C ILE A 69 -3.77 -1.99 -1.71
N VAL A 70 -3.37 -3.21 -2.07
CA VAL A 70 -4.25 -4.19 -2.75
C VAL A 70 -5.40 -4.59 -1.82
N GLY A 71 -5.13 -4.73 -0.53
CA GLY A 71 -6.11 -5.03 0.50
C GLY A 71 -7.04 -3.86 0.85
N GLU A 72 -6.84 -2.65 0.30
CA GLU A 72 -7.62 -1.44 0.62
C GLU A 72 -7.42 -0.94 2.07
N GLY A 73 -6.18 -0.92 2.56
CA GLY A 73 -5.82 -0.49 3.91
C GLY A 73 -5.67 -1.62 4.92
N LYS A 74 -5.82 -2.87 4.47
CA LYS A 74 -5.67 -4.05 5.31
C LYS A 74 -4.20 -4.36 5.48
N ARG A 75 -3.67 -4.04 6.66
CA ARG A 75 -2.25 -4.25 6.94
C ARG A 75 -1.97 -5.71 7.26
N VAL A 76 -0.96 -6.24 6.58
CA VAL A 76 -0.21 -7.41 7.00
C VAL A 76 1.14 -6.90 7.49
N SER A 77 1.66 -7.48 8.58
CA SER A 77 3.01 -7.16 9.04
C SER A 77 3.82 -8.41 9.32
N PHE A 78 5.11 -8.33 9.03
CA PHE A 78 6.10 -9.34 9.32
C PHE A 78 6.95 -8.88 10.51
N GLU A 79 6.66 -9.43 11.68
CA GLU A 79 7.39 -9.11 12.89
C GLU A 79 8.61 -10.02 13.01
N HIS A 80 9.80 -9.45 13.17
CA HIS A 80 10.99 -10.25 13.37
C HIS A 80 10.88 -11.00 14.70
N GLY A 81 10.90 -12.33 14.63
CA GLY A 81 10.80 -13.17 15.83
C GLY A 81 12.08 -13.10 16.65
N ILE A 82 11.98 -12.69 17.92
CA ILE A 82 12.96 -13.12 18.92
C ILE A 82 12.73 -14.63 19.09
N PRO A 83 13.76 -15.49 18.93
CA PRO A 83 13.57 -16.93 19.10
C PRO A 83 12.97 -17.24 20.47
N ASP A 84 11.79 -17.88 20.47
CA ASP A 84 11.00 -18.38 21.60
C ASP A 84 11.61 -18.13 22.99
N LYS A 85 11.22 -17.01 23.60
CA LYS A 85 11.09 -16.93 25.05
C LYS A 85 9.72 -16.32 25.37
N GLU A 86 8.88 -17.17 25.95
CA GLU A 86 7.72 -16.80 26.78
C GLU A 86 6.48 -16.25 26.05
N LEU A 87 5.86 -17.09 25.21
CA LEU A 87 4.39 -17.13 25.09
C LEU A 87 3.83 -18.27 25.96
N GLN A 88 4.13 -18.21 27.25
CA GLN A 88 3.33 -18.86 28.29
C GLN A 88 3.14 -17.87 29.43
N ALA A 89 1.89 -17.74 29.86
CA ALA A 89 1.37 -16.88 30.93
C ALA A 89 1.12 -15.40 30.58
N GLN A 90 -0.07 -15.14 30.03
CA GLN A 90 -1.03 -14.20 30.64
C GLN A 90 -2.40 -14.31 29.95
N SER A 91 -3.16 -15.33 30.35
CA SER A 91 -4.61 -15.29 30.28
C SER A 91 -5.10 -14.73 31.62
N SER A 92 -5.46 -13.45 31.66
CA SER A 92 -6.23 -12.87 32.76
C SER A 92 -6.91 -11.55 32.37
N ASN A 93 -8.21 -11.68 32.05
CA ASN A 93 -9.36 -10.82 32.38
C ASN A 93 -9.36 -9.29 32.13
N LEU A 94 -10.53 -8.84 31.63
CA LEU A 94 -11.11 -7.48 31.54
C LEU A 94 -10.58 -6.66 30.33
N ASP A 95 -11.36 -5.95 29.54
CA ASP A 95 -12.65 -5.31 29.79
C ASP A 95 -13.42 -5.08 28.46
N ASP A 96 -14.71 -4.87 28.58
CA ASP A 96 -15.69 -4.62 27.51
C ASP A 96 -15.48 -3.23 26.88
N SER A 97 -15.07 -3.18 25.62
CA SER A 97 -15.30 -2.01 24.75
C SER A 97 -15.63 -2.49 23.35
N THR A 98 -16.89 -2.37 22.95
CA THR A 98 -17.34 -2.56 21.58
C THR A 98 -16.82 -1.40 20.70
N ASP A 99 -15.56 -1.51 20.28
CA ASP A 99 -15.11 -0.88 19.04
C ASP A 99 -15.47 -1.86 17.92
N GLU A 100 -16.50 -1.52 17.14
CA GLU A 100 -16.73 -2.15 15.83
C GLU A 100 -15.55 -1.81 14.92
N THR A 101 -14.47 -2.56 15.08
CA THR A 101 -13.39 -2.65 14.12
C THR A 101 -13.93 -3.44 12.94
N VAL A 102 -14.25 -2.73 11.86
CA VAL A 102 -14.51 -3.36 10.55
C VAL A 102 -13.19 -3.92 10.05
N LEU A 103 -12.89 -5.13 10.51
CA LEU A 103 -11.75 -5.94 10.16
C LEU A 103 -12.12 -6.73 8.90
N VAL A 104 -11.80 -6.21 7.73
CA VAL A 104 -11.87 -6.99 6.49
C VAL A 104 -10.44 -7.38 6.13
N ILE A 105 -10.25 -8.58 5.62
CA ILE A 105 -9.01 -9.36 5.83
C ILE A 105 -8.43 -9.76 4.46
N LEU A 106 -7.10 -9.80 4.31
CA LEU A 106 -6.52 -10.61 3.23
C LEU A 106 -6.71 -12.06 3.65
N SER A 107 -7.60 -12.79 2.99
CA SER A 107 -7.97 -14.15 3.39
C SER A 107 -6.88 -15.19 3.08
N ARG A 108 -5.74 -14.79 2.51
CA ARG A 108 -4.68 -15.65 1.94
C ARG A 108 -3.31 -14.98 2.09
N TYR A 109 -2.23 -15.76 1.95
CA TYR A 109 -0.89 -15.19 1.91
C TYR A 109 -0.75 -14.21 0.73
N PRO A 110 -0.15 -13.03 0.96
CA PRO A 110 0.09 -12.10 -0.11
C PRO A 110 1.10 -12.68 -1.12
N PRO A 111 0.95 -12.40 -2.42
CA PRO A 111 1.95 -12.78 -3.41
C PRO A 111 3.27 -12.04 -3.14
N PRO A 112 4.41 -12.52 -3.64
CA PRO A 112 5.69 -11.83 -3.53
C PRO A 112 5.62 -10.37 -3.99
N PRO A 113 6.32 -9.45 -3.32
CA PRO A 113 6.30 -8.04 -3.70
C PRO A 113 6.85 -7.88 -5.11
N SER A 114 6.15 -7.10 -5.91
CA SER A 114 6.53 -6.73 -7.27
C SER A 114 6.83 -5.23 -7.40
N ILE A 115 6.74 -4.49 -6.30
CA ILE A 115 7.07 -3.08 -6.21
C ILE A 115 8.31 -2.82 -5.36
N ARG A 116 8.90 -1.63 -5.50
CA ARG A 116 9.87 -1.08 -4.56
C ARG A 116 9.26 0.12 -3.86
N VAL A 117 9.10 0.04 -2.54
CA VAL A 117 8.56 1.14 -1.75
C VAL A 117 9.56 2.27 -1.60
N THR A 118 9.03 3.49 -1.59
CA THR A 118 9.79 4.72 -1.30
C THR A 118 9.04 5.54 -0.26
N GLN A 119 9.75 6.41 0.46
CA GLN A 119 9.13 7.31 1.44
C GLN A 119 8.00 8.15 0.83
N THR A 120 8.16 8.58 -0.43
CA THR A 120 7.13 9.34 -1.15
C THR A 120 5.84 8.54 -1.29
N MET A 121 5.93 7.25 -1.61
CA MET A 121 4.77 6.37 -1.73
C MET A 121 4.07 6.20 -0.39
N GLU A 122 4.83 6.01 0.70
CA GLU A 122 4.26 5.89 2.04
C GLU A 122 3.47 7.13 2.45
N THR A 123 4.05 8.32 2.25
CA THR A 123 3.37 9.59 2.54
C THR A 123 2.11 9.78 1.70
N MET A 124 2.16 9.41 0.41
CA MET A 124 0.99 9.47 -0.48
C MET A 124 -0.11 8.52 0.01
N TRP A 125 0.25 7.28 0.34
CA TRP A 125 -0.69 6.25 0.79
C TRP A 125 -1.33 6.61 2.12
N GLU A 126 -0.53 7.01 3.12
CA GLU A 126 -1.03 7.37 4.44
C GLU A 126 -2.07 8.48 4.36
N ARG A 127 -1.77 9.55 3.61
CA ARG A 127 -2.70 10.67 3.40
C ARG A 127 -3.97 10.22 2.69
N LEU A 128 -3.82 9.44 1.62
CA LEU A 128 -4.94 8.94 0.82
C LEU A 128 -5.86 8.03 1.66
N PHE A 129 -5.28 7.10 2.41
CA PHE A 129 -6.03 6.15 3.23
C PHE A 129 -6.78 6.87 4.36
N ARG A 130 -6.12 7.79 5.08
CA ARG A 130 -6.78 8.60 6.13
C ARG A 130 -7.95 9.40 5.56
N ALA A 131 -7.78 10.03 4.40
CA ALA A 131 -8.85 10.76 3.72
C ALA A 131 -9.99 9.84 3.25
N HIS A 132 -9.69 8.59 2.88
CA HIS A 132 -10.69 7.60 2.46
C HIS A 132 -11.60 7.14 3.62
N ILE A 133 -11.02 6.96 4.80
CA ILE A 133 -11.78 6.65 6.04
C ILE A 133 -12.32 7.91 6.73
N GLU A 134 -12.38 9.04 6.00
CA GLU A 134 -12.94 10.32 6.44
C GLU A 134 -12.25 10.94 7.67
N ILE A 135 -10.95 10.64 7.86
CA ILE A 135 -10.13 11.20 8.94
C ILE A 135 -9.19 12.28 8.39
N GLY A 136 -9.32 13.49 8.92
CA GLY A 136 -8.41 14.60 8.67
C GLY A 136 -8.82 15.44 7.46
N GLU A 137 -8.32 15.10 6.27
CA GLU A 137 -8.55 15.88 5.05
C GLU A 137 -9.51 15.20 4.07
N SER A 138 -10.05 15.96 3.11
CA SER A 138 -10.90 15.42 2.05
C SER A 138 -10.11 14.55 1.05
N ILE A 139 -10.78 13.56 0.45
CA ILE A 139 -10.17 12.72 -0.60
C ILE A 139 -9.67 13.55 -1.79
N GLN A 140 -10.33 14.66 -2.11
CA GLN A 140 -9.89 15.59 -3.16
C GLN A 140 -8.54 16.21 -2.83
N ASN A 141 -8.33 16.65 -1.58
CA ASN A 141 -7.08 17.27 -1.15
C ASN A 141 -5.93 16.25 -1.13
N ALA A 142 -6.17 15.05 -0.58
CA ALA A 142 -5.18 13.97 -0.57
C ALA A 142 -4.79 13.54 -2.01
N ALA A 143 -5.77 13.36 -2.90
CA ALA A 143 -5.51 13.02 -4.29
C ALA A 143 -4.79 14.14 -5.05
N TYR A 144 -5.16 15.41 -4.82
CA TYR A 144 -4.48 16.54 -5.43
C TYR A 144 -3.02 16.69 -4.97
N PHE A 145 -2.76 16.42 -3.69
CA PHE A 145 -1.39 16.34 -3.18
C PHE A 145 -0.59 15.27 -3.92
N CYS A 146 -1.14 14.07 -4.04
CA CYS A 146 -0.50 12.97 -4.77
C CYS A 146 -0.22 13.34 -6.23
N LEU A 147 -1.17 13.97 -6.93
CA LEU A 147 -0.95 14.48 -8.28
C LEU A 147 0.20 15.49 -8.32
N THR A 148 0.25 16.43 -7.37
CA THR A 148 1.30 17.46 -7.30
C THR A 148 2.67 16.83 -7.09
N VAL A 149 2.78 15.83 -6.21
CA VAL A 149 4.02 15.08 -5.96
C VAL A 149 4.50 14.38 -7.24
N LEU A 150 3.60 13.72 -7.97
CA LEU A 150 3.93 13.05 -9.24
C LEU A 150 4.33 14.06 -10.32
N GLU A 151 3.61 15.17 -10.44
CA GLU A 151 3.91 16.24 -11.39
C GLU A 151 5.28 16.87 -11.09
N GLN A 152 5.63 17.08 -9.83
CA GLN A 152 6.97 17.56 -9.46
C GLN A 152 8.06 16.55 -9.81
N LYS A 153 7.82 15.25 -9.54
CA LYS A 153 8.78 14.18 -9.84
C LYS A 153 9.05 14.01 -11.33
N TYR A 154 8.01 14.08 -12.16
CA TYR A 154 8.11 13.85 -13.61
C TYR A 154 8.07 15.14 -14.45
N GLY A 155 8.00 16.31 -13.82
CA GLY A 155 7.96 17.63 -14.44
C GLY A 155 6.56 18.12 -14.81
N ASN A 156 5.67 17.25 -15.31
CA ASN A 156 4.27 17.58 -15.57
C ASN A 156 3.37 16.34 -15.64
N ARG A 157 2.06 16.56 -15.73
CA ARG A 157 1.03 15.51 -15.74
C ARG A 157 1.13 14.56 -16.93
N SER A 158 1.46 15.08 -18.13
CA SER A 158 1.59 14.26 -19.34
C SER A 158 2.79 13.32 -19.23
N LEU A 159 3.91 13.82 -18.70
CA LEU A 159 5.09 13.01 -18.42
C LEU A 159 4.83 11.99 -17.30
N ALA A 160 4.10 12.36 -16.24
CA ALA A 160 3.69 11.41 -15.21
C ALA A 160 2.84 10.27 -15.79
N ALA A 161 1.82 10.59 -16.60
CA ALA A 161 0.99 9.61 -17.29
C ALA A 161 1.84 8.65 -18.16
N LYS A 162 2.77 9.19 -18.94
CA LYS A 162 3.67 8.39 -19.78
C LYS A 162 4.58 7.46 -18.97
N ASN A 163 5.27 7.99 -17.95
CA ASN A 163 6.24 7.20 -17.17
C ASN A 163 5.56 6.12 -16.32
N LEU A 164 4.37 6.40 -15.80
CA LEU A 164 3.61 5.44 -15.01
C LEU A 164 2.74 4.51 -15.86
N ASN A 165 2.77 4.65 -17.19
CA ASN A 165 1.97 3.89 -18.14
C ASN A 165 0.45 3.99 -17.87
N ILE A 166 -0.07 5.22 -17.83
CA ILE A 166 -1.46 5.52 -17.49
C ILE A 166 -2.06 6.42 -18.56
N ASP A 167 -3.32 6.20 -18.92
CA ASP A 167 -4.04 7.10 -19.83
C ASP A 167 -4.09 8.52 -19.24
N ALA A 168 -3.57 9.50 -19.98
CA ALA A 168 -3.54 10.90 -19.57
C ALA A 168 -4.93 11.46 -19.24
N LYS A 169 -6.01 10.89 -19.81
CA LYS A 169 -7.39 11.24 -19.47
C LYS A 169 -7.73 10.95 -18.01
N ILE A 170 -7.16 9.91 -17.42
CA ILE A 170 -7.38 9.54 -16.02
C ILE A 170 -6.84 10.64 -15.10
N LEU A 171 -5.57 11.03 -15.27
CA LEU A 171 -4.96 12.11 -14.47
C LEU A 171 -5.66 13.44 -14.69
N SER A 172 -6.11 13.71 -15.93
CA SER A 172 -6.88 14.90 -16.24
C SER A 172 -8.22 14.92 -15.49
N LYS A 173 -8.92 13.77 -15.45
CA LYS A 173 -10.19 13.64 -14.74
C LYS A 173 -10.05 13.75 -13.22
N ILE A 174 -9.00 13.18 -12.62
CA ILE A 174 -8.71 13.40 -11.19
C ILE A 174 -8.50 14.91 -10.93
N GLY A 175 -7.66 15.56 -11.75
CA GLY A 175 -7.39 16.99 -11.59
C GLY A 175 -8.62 17.88 -11.73
N GLU A 176 -9.53 17.53 -12.65
CA GLU A 176 -10.85 18.14 -12.81
C GLU A 176 -11.69 17.96 -11.54
N LEU A 177 -11.91 16.72 -11.09
CA LEU A 177 -12.73 16.42 -9.91
C LEU A 177 -12.19 17.12 -8.65
N CYS A 178 -10.88 17.09 -8.43
CA CYS A 178 -10.26 17.73 -7.26
C CYS A 178 -10.23 19.28 -7.32
N SER A 179 -10.40 19.88 -8.50
CA SER A 179 -10.35 21.35 -8.67
C SER A 179 -11.69 22.01 -8.88
N THR A 180 -12.68 21.28 -9.41
CA THR A 180 -13.98 21.83 -9.80
C THR A 180 -15.11 21.47 -8.84
N LYS A 181 -14.99 20.36 -8.11
CA LYS A 181 -15.99 19.90 -7.13
C LYS A 181 -15.55 20.15 -5.70
N GLY A 182 -16.52 20.43 -4.85
CA GLY A 182 -16.35 20.70 -3.43
C GLY A 182 -17.39 21.69 -2.93
N ASP A 183 -17.79 21.52 -1.68
CA ASP A 183 -18.57 22.52 -0.94
C ASP A 183 -17.64 23.56 -0.29
N LEU A 184 -18.19 24.52 0.46
CA LEU A 184 -17.41 25.57 1.12
C LEU A 184 -16.32 25.03 2.07
N CYS A 185 -16.45 23.77 2.53
CA CYS A 185 -15.52 23.15 3.47
C CYS A 185 -14.49 22.23 2.79
N SER A 186 -14.80 21.71 1.60
CA SER A 186 -13.98 20.72 0.89
C SER A 186 -13.43 21.21 -0.45
N ALA A 187 -13.93 22.32 -0.99
CA ALA A 187 -13.46 22.90 -2.24
C ALA A 187 -12.04 23.46 -2.10
N ARG A 188 -11.14 23.00 -2.97
CA ARG A 188 -9.77 23.53 -3.04
C ARG A 188 -9.71 24.95 -3.61
N LYS A 189 -10.64 25.30 -4.52
CA LYS A 189 -10.68 26.61 -5.18
C LYS A 189 -11.97 27.33 -4.82
N ALA A 190 -11.88 28.63 -4.54
CA ALA A 190 -13.04 29.48 -4.30
C ALA A 190 -14.00 29.54 -5.51
N SER A 191 -13.51 29.25 -6.72
CA SER A 191 -14.29 29.14 -7.94
C SER A 191 -14.85 27.74 -8.21
N ALA A 192 -14.73 26.80 -7.27
CA ALA A 192 -15.33 25.48 -7.41
C ALA A 192 -16.85 25.64 -7.54
N THR A 193 -17.46 24.81 -8.39
CA THR A 193 -18.91 24.69 -8.39
C THR A 193 -19.27 24.17 -6.99
N SER A 194 -20.22 24.78 -6.27
CA SER A 194 -20.67 24.32 -4.95
C SER A 194 -21.43 22.99 -5.01
N VAL A 195 -20.91 22.06 -5.79
CA VAL A 195 -21.39 20.70 -6.02
C VAL A 195 -20.39 19.79 -5.31
N PRO A 196 -20.80 19.14 -4.21
CA PRO A 196 -19.94 18.22 -3.50
C PRO A 196 -19.59 17.01 -4.38
N LEU A 197 -18.49 16.34 -4.03
CA LEU A 197 -18.12 15.08 -4.65
C LEU A 197 -19.14 14.00 -4.29
N THR A 198 -19.62 13.24 -5.27
CA THR A 198 -20.49 12.09 -4.97
C THR A 198 -19.67 10.96 -4.36
N ARG A 199 -20.32 10.06 -3.60
CA ARG A 199 -19.66 8.86 -3.05
C ARG A 199 -18.96 8.03 -4.13
N ARG A 200 -19.60 7.87 -5.30
CA ARG A 200 -19.04 7.14 -6.44
C ARG A 200 -17.76 7.79 -6.97
N GLU A 201 -17.74 9.11 -7.08
CA GLU A 201 -16.55 9.84 -7.51
C GLU A 201 -15.44 9.77 -6.46
N GLY A 202 -15.77 9.83 -5.18
CA GLY A 202 -14.80 9.61 -4.10
C GLY A 202 -14.16 8.22 -4.17
N SER A 203 -14.96 7.17 -4.30
CA SER A 203 -14.48 5.79 -4.49
C SER A 203 -13.65 5.64 -5.77
N TRP A 204 -14.06 6.30 -6.85
CA TRP A 204 -13.31 6.29 -8.11
C TRP A 204 -11.93 6.94 -7.95
N ILE A 205 -11.86 8.10 -7.30
CA ILE A 205 -10.56 8.76 -7.01
C ILE A 205 -9.69 7.83 -6.18
N TYR A 206 -10.22 7.28 -5.08
CA TYR A 206 -9.46 6.38 -4.21
C TYR A 206 -8.93 5.15 -4.96
N PHE A 207 -9.77 4.51 -5.78
CA PHE A 207 -9.37 3.38 -6.61
C PHE A 207 -8.23 3.74 -7.57
N VAL A 208 -8.38 4.83 -8.33
CA VAL A 208 -7.36 5.27 -9.29
C VAL A 208 -6.05 5.64 -8.60
N MET A 209 -6.13 6.32 -7.46
CA MET A 209 -4.95 6.75 -6.72
C MET A 209 -4.15 5.56 -6.17
N ARG A 210 -4.81 4.46 -5.79
CA ARG A 210 -4.11 3.22 -5.42
C ARG A 210 -3.31 2.64 -6.57
N HIS A 211 -3.92 2.53 -7.75
CA HIS A 211 -3.21 2.07 -8.95
C HIS A 211 -2.04 2.98 -9.32
N LEU A 212 -2.19 4.30 -9.16
CA LEU A 212 -1.09 5.24 -9.37
C LEU A 212 0.10 4.99 -8.44
N ILE A 213 -0.16 4.74 -7.15
CA ILE A 213 0.90 4.45 -6.18
C ILE A 213 1.55 3.09 -6.48
N LEU A 214 0.77 2.07 -6.87
CA LEU A 214 1.32 0.77 -7.30
C LEU A 214 2.18 0.90 -8.56
N ASN A 215 1.71 1.62 -9.59
CA ASN A 215 2.49 1.87 -10.81
C ASN A 215 3.78 2.64 -10.52
N LEU A 216 3.76 3.57 -9.57
CA LEU A 216 5.00 4.19 -9.09
C LEU A 216 5.93 3.15 -8.47
N GLY A 217 5.41 2.25 -7.64
CA GLY A 217 6.18 1.16 -7.05
C GLY A 217 6.79 0.18 -8.07
N TYR A 218 6.03 -0.20 -9.10
CA TYR A 218 6.53 -1.02 -10.21
C TYR A 218 7.65 -0.29 -10.97
N TYR A 219 7.45 1.00 -11.29
CA TYR A 219 8.45 1.82 -11.95
C TYR A 219 9.75 1.91 -11.13
N GLU A 220 9.63 2.11 -9.81
CA GLU A 220 10.78 2.15 -8.90
C GLU A 220 11.51 0.81 -8.82
N ALA A 221 10.80 -0.32 -8.90
CA ALA A 221 11.43 -1.64 -8.98
C ALA A 221 12.14 -1.91 -10.32
N GLY A 222 12.01 -1.03 -11.32
CA GLY A 222 12.47 -1.29 -12.68
C GLY A 222 11.60 -2.30 -13.44
N ASN A 223 10.40 -2.58 -12.91
CA ASN A 223 9.44 -3.51 -13.51
C ASN A 223 8.58 -2.80 -14.56
N THR A 224 7.94 -3.61 -15.42
CA THR A 224 6.95 -3.08 -16.36
C THR A 224 5.70 -2.67 -15.60
N THR A 225 5.27 -1.42 -15.76
CA THR A 225 4.05 -0.90 -15.15
C THR A 225 2.82 -1.38 -15.93
N PRO A 226 1.81 -1.97 -15.27
CA PRO A 226 0.54 -2.32 -15.92
C PRO A 226 -0.11 -1.07 -16.53
N TYR A 227 -0.57 -1.17 -17.77
CA TYR A 227 -1.27 -0.06 -18.41
C TYR A 227 -2.64 0.13 -17.74
N LEU A 228 -2.92 1.35 -17.27
CA LEU A 228 -4.24 1.72 -16.73
C LEU A 228 -4.96 2.62 -17.71
N SER A 229 -6.07 2.13 -18.27
CA SER A 229 -6.92 2.85 -19.21
C SER A 229 -8.24 3.26 -18.56
N MET A 230 -8.94 4.22 -19.18
CA MET A 230 -10.27 4.62 -18.72
C MET A 230 -11.28 3.46 -18.72
N SER A 231 -11.10 2.43 -19.55
CA SER A 231 -11.98 1.25 -19.59
C SER A 231 -11.77 0.30 -18.41
N ASP A 232 -10.63 0.38 -17.74
CA ASP A 232 -10.33 -0.45 -16.56
C ASP A 232 -10.94 0.14 -15.28
N LEU A 233 -11.54 1.33 -15.37
CA LEU A 233 -12.08 2.07 -14.24
C LEU A 233 -13.60 1.95 -14.15
N PRO A 234 -14.17 2.02 -12.92
CA PRO A 234 -15.61 2.13 -12.74
C PRO A 234 -16.19 3.32 -13.51
N GLN A 235 -17.33 3.12 -14.17
CA GLN A 235 -18.01 4.19 -14.89
C GLN A 235 -18.51 5.27 -13.92
N LEU A 236 -18.22 6.54 -14.21
CA LEU A 236 -18.62 7.68 -13.39
C LEU A 236 -20.08 8.12 -13.64
N THR A 237 -20.69 7.69 -14.75
CA THR A 237 -22.09 8.00 -15.07
C THR A 237 -23.06 7.08 -14.32
N SER A 238 -24.16 7.65 -13.84
CA SER A 238 -25.42 6.96 -13.57
C SER A 238 -26.18 6.71 -14.85
#